data_AF-A0A3D5FID1-F1
#
_entry.id   AF-A0A3D5FID1-F1
#
_cell.length_a   1.000
_cell.length_b   1.000
_cell.length_c   1.000
_cell.angle_alpha   90.00
_cell.angle_beta   90.00
_cell.angle_gamma   90.00
#
_symmetry.space_group_name_H-M   'P 1'
#
loop_
_entity.id
_entity.type
_entity.pdbx_description
1 polymer ?
#
loop_
_entity_poly.entity_id
_entity_poly.type
_entity_poly.pdbx_seq_one_letter_code
_entity_poly.pdbx_strand_id
1 'polypeptide(L)'
;MRRFVPLSYLLLLLALSGLAISSCFTPGPLKADRDPDDLFAPSEADAIVVDAILYVDAPLPPIDLRRTAAPGDPYNAADAALVGAFVTIMQGETTYEYGPHPTMAGRYVPPAGAAVVEPATQYGLR
;
A
#
# COMPACT_ATOMS: atom_id res chain seq x y z
N MET A 1 -67.86 32.69 -3.37
CA MET A 1 -67.70 31.88 -2.14
C MET A 1 -66.21 31.61 -1.91
N ARG A 2 -65.52 32.42 -1.09
CA ARG A 2 -64.09 32.23 -0.77
C ARG A 2 -63.98 31.39 0.51
N ARG A 3 -63.40 30.19 0.41
CA ARG A 3 -63.17 29.30 1.55
C ARG A 3 -62.02 29.88 2.39
N PHE A 4 -62.35 30.34 3.60
CA PHE A 4 -61.36 30.71 4.61
C PHE A 4 -60.69 29.43 5.11
N VAL A 5 -59.41 29.25 4.80
CA VAL A 5 -58.58 28.22 5.45
C VAL A 5 -58.23 28.76 6.83
N PRO A 6 -58.56 28.06 7.92
CA PRO A 6 -58.27 28.54 9.27
C PRO A 6 -56.75 28.57 9.49
N LEU A 7 -56.25 29.67 10.06
CA LEU A 7 -54.84 29.94 10.33
C LEU A 7 -54.13 28.80 11.09
N SER A 8 -54.88 28.04 11.88
CA SER A 8 -54.44 26.85 12.59
C SER A 8 -53.98 25.70 11.67
N TYR A 9 -54.56 25.55 10.48
CA TYR A 9 -54.17 24.52 9.50
C TYR A 9 -52.85 24.87 8.80
N LEU A 10 -52.62 26.17 8.56
CA LEU A 10 -51.37 26.68 7.98
C LEU A 10 -50.21 26.48 8.98
N LEU A 11 -50.45 26.77 10.27
CA LEU A 11 -49.49 26.53 11.35
C LEU A 11 -49.15 25.05 11.54
N LEU A 12 -50.15 24.15 11.43
CA LEU A 12 -49.93 22.71 11.57
C LEU A 12 -49.10 22.15 10.40
N LEU A 13 -49.35 22.59 9.18
CA LEU A 13 -48.57 22.21 7.99
C LEU A 13 -47.12 22.71 8.06
N LEU A 14 -46.89 23.91 8.62
CA LEU A 14 -45.56 24.48 8.81
C LEU A 14 -44.77 23.78 9.93
N ALA A 15 -45.46 23.31 10.98
CA ALA A 15 -44.85 22.50 12.03
C ALA A 15 -44.48 21.09 11.54
N LEU A 16 -45.32 20.46 10.71
CA LEU A 16 -45.05 19.14 10.14
C LEU A 16 -43.92 19.15 9.11
N SER A 17 -43.74 20.22 8.34
CA SER A 17 -42.62 20.35 7.40
C SER A 17 -41.28 20.61 8.10
N GLY A 18 -41.27 21.20 9.30
CA GLY A 18 -40.05 21.41 10.09
C GLY A 18 -39.45 20.11 10.66
N LEU A 19 -40.28 19.12 11.02
CA LEU A 19 -39.80 17.84 11.57
C LEU A 19 -39.15 16.91 10.53
N ALA A 20 -39.44 17.07 9.24
CA ALA A 20 -38.94 16.19 8.19
C ALA A 20 -37.52 16.52 7.72
N ILE A 21 -37.00 17.72 8.02
CA ILE A 21 -35.67 18.18 7.55
C ILE A 21 -34.57 17.87 8.59
N SER A 22 -34.96 17.62 9.85
CA SER A 22 -34.00 17.41 10.94
C SER A 22 -33.50 15.96 11.08
N SER A 23 -33.97 15.03 10.26
CA SER A 23 -33.61 13.61 10.33
C SER A 23 -32.28 13.24 9.65
N CYS A 24 -31.62 14.16 8.96
CA CYS A 24 -30.29 13.93 8.36
C CYS A 24 -29.12 14.45 9.21
N PHE A 25 -29.38 15.10 10.35
CA PHE A 25 -28.34 15.55 11.28
C PHE A 25 -28.54 14.89 12.64
N THR A 26 -28.40 13.57 12.70
CA THR A 26 -28.19 12.86 13.97
C THR A 26 -26.69 12.91 14.30
N PRO A 27 -26.25 13.64 15.34
CA PRO A 27 -24.93 13.45 15.91
C PRO A 27 -24.98 12.13 16.68
N GLY A 28 -24.66 11.04 15.98
CA GLY A 28 -24.54 9.70 16.53
C GLY A 28 -23.20 9.08 16.15
N PRO A 29 -22.79 7.98 16.78
CA PRO A 29 -21.49 7.32 16.58
C PRO A 29 -21.27 6.74 15.17
N LEU A 30 -22.18 7.00 14.22
CA LEU A 30 -22.12 6.59 12.82
C LEU A 30 -21.70 7.71 11.87
N LYS A 31 -21.33 8.89 12.40
CA LYS A 31 -20.64 9.89 11.58
C LYS A 31 -19.26 9.31 11.26
N ALA A 32 -19.11 8.77 10.06
CA ALA A 32 -17.83 8.36 9.50
C ALA A 32 -17.00 9.62 9.19
N ASP A 33 -16.61 10.36 10.24
CA ASP A 33 -15.59 11.42 10.21
C ASP A 33 -14.21 10.73 10.17
N ARG A 34 -14.02 9.89 9.15
CA ARG A 34 -12.69 9.39 8.79
C ARG A 34 -12.17 10.35 7.74
N ASP A 35 -11.04 10.96 8.02
CA ASP A 35 -10.28 11.62 6.98
C ASP A 35 -10.04 10.57 5.87
N PRO A 36 -10.38 10.83 4.59
CA PRO A 36 -10.11 9.88 3.52
C PRO A 36 -8.63 9.48 3.44
N ASP A 37 -7.72 10.34 3.91
CA ASP A 37 -6.29 10.05 4.00
C ASP A 37 -5.96 9.03 5.10
N ASP A 38 -6.86 8.80 6.06
CA ASP A 38 -6.75 7.83 7.16
C ASP A 38 -7.17 6.39 6.73
N LEU A 39 -7.73 6.23 5.52
CA LEU A 39 -8.10 4.93 4.95
C LEU A 39 -6.92 4.22 4.29
N PHE A 40 -5.90 4.98 3.91
CA PHE A 40 -4.71 4.47 3.26
C PHE A 40 -3.53 4.69 4.22
N ALA A 41 -2.64 3.70 4.30
CA ALA A 41 -1.36 3.92 4.97
C ALA A 41 -0.68 5.17 4.36
N PRO A 42 0.17 5.90 5.13
CA PRO A 42 0.90 7.05 4.62
C PRO A 42 1.51 6.74 3.26
N SER A 43 1.47 7.71 2.33
CA SER A 43 2.08 7.54 1.02
C SER A 43 3.59 7.36 1.17
N GLU A 44 4.06 6.12 1.19
CA GLU A 44 5.48 5.80 1.15
C GLU A 44 5.97 5.99 -0.29
N ALA A 45 6.12 7.25 -0.72
CA ALA A 45 6.86 7.56 -1.93
C ALA A 45 8.37 7.34 -1.66
N ASP A 46 9.10 6.83 -2.66
CA ASP A 46 10.55 6.61 -2.59
C ASP A 46 11.03 5.55 -1.58
N ALA A 47 10.13 4.69 -1.09
CA ALA A 47 10.50 3.55 -0.25
C ALA A 47 11.16 2.44 -1.08
N ILE A 48 12.20 1.81 -0.51
CA ILE A 48 12.89 0.69 -1.15
C ILE A 48 12.08 -0.58 -0.95
N VAL A 49 11.70 -1.23 -2.04
CA VAL A 49 11.07 -2.53 -2.07
C VAL A 49 12.10 -3.57 -2.51
N VAL A 50 12.19 -4.63 -1.70
CA VAL A 50 12.99 -5.81 -1.99
C VAL A 50 12.05 -6.98 -2.27
N ASP A 51 12.25 -7.65 -3.41
CA ASP A 51 11.44 -8.79 -3.84
C ASP A 51 12.34 -9.99 -4.19
N ALA A 52 12.13 -11.11 -3.49
CA ALA A 52 12.81 -12.38 -3.70
C ALA A 52 12.03 -13.52 -3.04
N ILE A 53 12.05 -14.71 -3.64
CA ILE A 53 11.38 -15.90 -3.12
C ILE A 53 12.39 -17.03 -2.95
N LEU A 54 12.56 -17.50 -1.71
CA LEU A 54 13.39 -18.65 -1.38
C LEU A 54 12.58 -19.94 -1.57
N TYR A 55 13.02 -20.81 -2.47
CA TYR A 55 12.48 -22.16 -2.63
C TYR A 55 13.47 -23.18 -2.06
N VAL A 56 13.03 -23.99 -1.10
CA VAL A 56 13.86 -25.04 -0.51
C VAL A 56 14.37 -26.00 -1.59
N ASP A 57 15.64 -26.39 -1.48
CA ASP A 57 16.39 -27.24 -2.42
C ASP A 57 16.58 -26.64 -3.83
N ALA A 58 16.23 -25.37 -4.03
CA ALA A 58 16.57 -24.61 -5.24
C ALA A 58 17.79 -23.72 -5.00
N PRO A 59 18.51 -23.29 -6.05
CA PRO A 59 19.54 -22.26 -5.92
C PRO A 59 18.99 -20.97 -5.29
N LEU A 60 19.86 -20.18 -4.68
CA LEU A 60 19.51 -18.83 -4.26
C LEU A 60 18.84 -18.05 -5.41
N PRO A 61 17.71 -17.36 -5.17
CA PRO A 61 16.99 -16.66 -6.21
C PRO A 61 17.68 -15.35 -6.59
N PRO A 62 17.37 -14.77 -7.76
CA PRO A 62 17.63 -13.35 -8.00
C PRO A 62 16.83 -12.48 -7.01
N ILE A 63 17.34 -11.28 -6.75
CA ILE A 63 16.68 -10.26 -5.94
C ILE A 63 16.35 -9.06 -6.83
N ASP A 64 15.11 -8.60 -6.79
CA ASP A 64 14.69 -7.39 -7.48
C ASP A 64 14.55 -6.23 -6.48
N LEU A 65 15.26 -5.14 -6.74
CA LEU A 65 15.24 -3.91 -5.96
C LEU A 65 14.60 -2.77 -6.74
N ARG A 66 13.64 -2.10 -6.12
CA ARG A 66 12.90 -0.99 -6.74
C ARG A 66 12.50 0.06 -5.70
N ARG A 67 12.14 1.25 -6.17
CA ARG A 67 11.54 2.32 -5.37
C ARG A 67 10.04 2.41 -5.64
N THR A 68 9.27 2.76 -4.63
CA THR A 68 7.83 3.05 -4.80
C THR A 68 7.62 4.40 -5.48
N ALA A 69 6.56 4.49 -6.28
CA ALA A 69 6.08 5.76 -6.84
C ALA A 69 5.09 6.42 -5.87
N ALA A 70 5.01 7.75 -5.90
CA ALA A 70 3.99 8.46 -5.13
C ALA A 70 2.58 8.13 -5.68
N PRO A 71 1.53 8.22 -4.85
CA PRO A 71 0.16 8.08 -5.34
C PRO A 71 -0.14 9.08 -6.45
N GLY A 72 -0.72 8.60 -7.55
CA GLY A 72 -1.06 9.42 -8.72
C GLY A 72 0.06 9.52 -9.77
N ASP A 73 1.30 9.13 -9.43
CA ASP A 73 2.37 9.03 -10.40
C ASP A 73 2.28 7.73 -11.20
N PRO A 74 2.51 7.76 -12.52
CA PRO A 74 2.56 6.54 -13.31
C PRO A 74 3.76 5.69 -12.88
N TYR A 75 3.50 4.43 -12.51
CA TYR A 75 4.56 3.49 -12.15
C TYR A 75 5.19 2.85 -13.40
N ASN A 76 6.52 2.88 -13.47
CA ASN A 76 7.32 2.13 -14.44
C ASN A 76 8.43 1.37 -13.70
N ALA A 77 8.46 0.04 -13.86
CA ALA A 77 9.42 -0.81 -13.17
C ALA A 77 10.88 -0.54 -13.54
N ALA A 78 11.17 -0.15 -14.79
CA ALA A 78 12.52 0.15 -15.23
C ALA A 78 13.03 1.46 -14.64
N ASP A 79 12.19 2.48 -14.56
CA ASP A 79 12.53 3.79 -13.98
C ASP A 79 12.60 3.72 -12.44
N ALA A 80 11.79 2.86 -11.84
CA ALA A 80 11.79 2.58 -10.41
C ALA A 80 12.96 1.69 -9.96
N ALA A 81 13.74 1.13 -10.88
CA ALA A 81 14.80 0.18 -10.55
C ALA A 81 15.90 0.81 -9.68
N LEU A 82 16.25 0.16 -8.58
CA LEU A 82 17.34 0.62 -7.72
C LEU A 82 18.66 0.02 -8.21
N VAL A 83 19.51 0.86 -8.80
CA VAL A 83 20.83 0.45 -9.32
C VAL A 83 21.96 0.88 -8.40
N GLY A 84 23.09 0.15 -8.43
CA GLY A 84 24.30 0.49 -7.67
C GLY A 84 24.26 0.15 -6.17
N ALA A 85 23.23 -0.56 -5.71
CA ALA A 85 23.20 -1.16 -4.39
C ALA A 85 24.23 -2.29 -4.26
N PHE A 86 24.75 -2.47 -3.05
CA PHE A 86 25.50 -3.66 -2.64
C PHE A 86 24.51 -4.61 -1.99
N VAL A 87 24.36 -5.82 -2.51
CA VAL A 87 23.35 -6.78 -2.08
C VAL A 87 24.02 -8.05 -1.60
N THR A 88 23.70 -8.47 -0.39
CA THR A 88 24.28 -9.66 0.23
C THR A 88 23.21 -10.51 0.92
N ILE A 89 23.28 -11.82 0.72
CA ILE A 89 22.56 -12.80 1.55
C ILE A 89 23.54 -13.45 2.52
N MET A 90 23.21 -13.42 3.80
CA MET A 90 23.93 -14.11 4.87
C MET A 90 23.19 -15.39 5.26
N GLN A 91 23.92 -16.51 5.37
CA GLN A 91 23.45 -17.81 5.84
C GLN A 91 24.43 -18.32 6.91
N GLY A 92 24.09 -18.13 8.19
CA GLY A 92 25.04 -18.35 9.28
C GLY A 92 26.27 -17.45 9.11
N GLU A 93 27.44 -18.05 8.99
CA GLU A 93 28.72 -17.35 8.76
C GLU A 93 29.05 -17.16 7.26
N THR A 94 28.27 -17.76 6.36
CA THR A 94 28.50 -17.67 4.91
C THR A 94 27.81 -16.43 4.35
N THR A 95 28.52 -15.67 3.50
CA THR A 95 27.98 -14.50 2.80
C THR A 95 28.04 -14.73 1.30
N TYR A 96 26.91 -14.51 0.63
CA TYR A 96 26.79 -14.53 -0.83
C TYR A 96 26.65 -13.10 -1.33
N GLU A 97 27.67 -12.62 -2.05
CA GLU A 97 27.66 -11.30 -2.68
C GLU A 97 26.97 -11.37 -4.04
N TYR A 98 25.89 -10.60 -4.19
CA TYR A 98 25.12 -10.57 -5.41
C TYR A 98 25.66 -9.52 -6.38
N GLY A 99 25.74 -9.90 -7.66
CA GLY A 99 26.14 -9.00 -8.74
C GLY A 99 24.93 -8.38 -9.44
N PRO A 100 25.06 -7.18 -10.03
CA PRO A 100 24.00 -6.62 -10.86
C PRO A 100 23.78 -7.48 -12.12
N HIS A 101 22.51 -7.66 -12.51
CA HIS A 101 22.16 -8.35 -13.75
C HIS A 101 22.53 -7.47 -14.95
N PRO A 102 23.13 -8.01 -16.03
CA PRO A 102 23.70 -7.22 -17.13
C PRO A 102 22.68 -6.42 -17.95
N THR A 103 21.42 -6.87 -17.98
CA THR A 103 20.37 -6.30 -18.85
C THR A 103 19.09 -5.90 -18.12
N MET A 104 18.98 -6.20 -16.83
CA MET A 104 17.76 -5.95 -16.05
C MET A 104 18.12 -5.04 -14.90
N ALA A 105 17.83 -3.75 -15.04
CA ALA A 105 18.08 -2.76 -13.99
C ALA A 105 17.34 -3.16 -12.71
N GLY A 106 17.99 -2.99 -11.56
CA GLY A 106 17.43 -3.33 -10.26
C GLY A 106 17.42 -4.83 -9.94
N ARG A 107 17.75 -5.70 -10.89
CA ARG A 107 17.92 -7.13 -10.62
C ARG A 107 19.36 -7.45 -10.22
N TYR A 108 19.49 -8.22 -9.16
CA TYR A 108 20.74 -8.73 -8.62
C TYR A 108 20.72 -10.26 -8.64
N VAL A 109 21.84 -10.87 -9.06
CA VAL A 109 21.97 -12.32 -9.20
C VAL A 109 23.00 -12.88 -8.22
N PRO A 110 22.75 -14.10 -7.69
CA PRO A 110 23.70 -14.75 -6.79
C PRO A 110 25.02 -15.07 -7.52
N PRO A 111 26.12 -15.25 -6.77
CA PRO A 111 27.39 -15.66 -7.35
C PRO A 111 27.29 -17.08 -7.91
N ALA A 112 28.11 -17.38 -8.91
CA ALA A 112 28.20 -18.73 -9.47
C ALA A 112 28.60 -19.73 -8.38
N GLY A 113 27.87 -20.85 -8.29
CA GLY A 113 28.13 -21.88 -7.27
C GLY A 113 27.62 -21.53 -5.87
N ALA A 114 26.74 -20.53 -5.73
CA ALA A 114 25.99 -20.31 -4.51
C ALA A 114 25.28 -21.60 -4.05
N ALA A 115 25.17 -21.80 -2.74
CA ALA A 115 24.51 -22.97 -2.19
C ALA A 115 23.01 -22.97 -2.55
N VAL A 116 22.40 -24.14 -2.44
CA VAL A 116 20.95 -24.26 -2.48
C VAL A 116 20.34 -23.76 -1.17
N VAL A 117 19.09 -23.34 -1.24
CA VAL A 117 18.32 -22.93 -0.07
C VAL A 117 18.05 -24.16 0.80
N GLU A 118 18.65 -24.16 1.98
CA GLU A 118 18.43 -25.18 3.02
C GLU A 118 17.09 -24.99 3.77
N PRO A 119 16.41 -26.08 4.14
CA PRO A 119 15.23 -26.02 5.00
C PRO A 119 15.59 -25.56 6.41
N ALA A 120 14.60 -25.02 7.14
CA ALA A 120 14.74 -24.60 8.54
C ALA A 120 15.95 -23.68 8.82
N THR A 121 16.39 -22.94 7.80
CA THR A 121 17.57 -22.08 7.84
C THR A 121 17.16 -20.62 7.76
N GLN A 122 17.83 -19.78 8.54
CA GLN A 122 17.62 -18.34 8.53
C GLN A 122 18.55 -17.67 7.51
N TYR A 123 17.98 -16.79 6.70
CA TYR A 123 18.71 -15.96 5.76
C TYR A 123 18.57 -14.50 6.15
N GLY A 124 19.69 -13.78 6.19
CA GLY A 124 19.72 -12.33 6.38
C GLY A 124 19.95 -11.64 5.05
N LEU A 125 19.18 -10.60 4.76
CA LEU A 125 19.42 -9.71 3.62
C LEU A 125 20.04 -8.41 4.13
N ARG A 126 21.07 -7.94 3.42
CA ARG A 126 21.72 -6.65 3.67
C ARG A 126 22.07 -5.95 2.37
#